data_AF-A0A7J6X0A3-F1
#
_entry.id   AF-A0A7J6X0A3-F1
#
_cell.length_a   1.000
_cell.length_b   1.000
_cell.length_c   1.000
_cell.angle_alpha   90.00
_cell.angle_beta   90.00
_cell.angle_gamma   90.00
#
_symmetry.space_group_name_H-M   'P 1'
#
loop_
_entity.id
_entity.type
_entity.pdbx_description
1 polymer ?
#
loop_
_entity_poly.entity_id
_entity_poly.type
_entity_poly.pdbx_seq_one_letter_code
_entity_poly.pdbx_strand_id
1 'polypeptide(L)'
;CIKIAIVHDIAEAIVGDITPSDGIPKAEKSRLEQAALNEMCDVLGGGMRAEEIQELWAEYENNSSVEANLVKDFDKVEMILQALEYEMEHGKVLDEFFLSTAGKFQTEIGKSWAAEIISRRTSRL
;
A
#
# COMPACT_ATOMS: atom_id res chain seq x y z
N CYS A 1 -10.55 8.43 -2.28
CA CYS A 1 -9.26 7.99 -2.88
C CYS A 1 -8.07 8.86 -2.47
N ILE A 2 -7.94 10.12 -2.91
CA ILE A 2 -6.68 10.90 -2.73
C ILE A 2 -6.26 11.01 -1.27
N LYS A 3 -7.19 11.39 -0.37
CA LYS A 3 -6.86 11.51 1.06
C LYS A 3 -6.39 10.19 1.65
N ILE A 4 -7.08 9.07 1.34
CA ILE A 4 -6.68 7.72 1.76
C ILE A 4 -5.27 7.39 1.27
N ALA A 5 -4.97 7.62 -0.01
CA ALA A 5 -3.64 7.39 -0.57
C ALA A 5 -2.55 8.21 0.14
N ILE A 6 -2.85 9.43 0.57
CA ILE A 6 -1.90 10.26 1.32
C ILE A 6 -1.66 9.73 2.74
N VAL A 7 -2.69 9.17 3.39
CA VAL A 7 -2.60 8.80 4.81
C VAL A 7 -2.31 7.33 5.09
N HIS A 8 -2.48 6.43 4.12
CA HIS A 8 -2.49 4.99 4.40
C HIS A 8 -1.19 4.48 5.04
N ASP A 9 -0.03 4.93 4.54
CA ASP A 9 1.29 4.58 5.08
C ASP A 9 1.86 5.66 6.00
N ILE A 10 1.04 6.62 6.48
CA ILE A 10 1.56 7.74 7.28
C ILE A 10 2.27 7.25 8.54
N ALA A 11 1.81 6.15 9.14
CA ALA A 11 2.38 5.56 10.35
C ALA A 11 3.83 5.07 10.15
N GLU A 12 4.24 4.75 8.92
CA GLU A 12 5.59 4.30 8.59
C GLU A 12 6.65 5.38 8.86
N ALA A 13 6.26 6.65 8.96
CA ALA A 13 7.17 7.72 9.37
C ALA A 13 7.68 7.56 10.82
N ILE A 14 6.98 6.80 11.67
CA ILE A 14 7.42 6.44 13.03
C ILE A 14 7.84 4.97 13.10
N VAL A 15 7.05 4.07 12.52
CA VAL A 15 7.26 2.61 12.65
C VAL A 15 8.35 2.09 11.70
N GLY A 16 8.63 2.83 10.63
CA GLY A 16 9.36 2.33 9.46
C GLY A 16 8.46 1.51 8.54
N ASP A 17 8.92 1.29 7.31
CA ASP A 17 8.31 0.37 6.35
C ASP A 17 8.60 -1.08 6.79
N ILE A 18 7.61 -1.72 7.41
CA ILE A 18 7.70 -3.12 7.82
C ILE A 18 7.33 -4.02 6.64
N THR A 19 8.33 -4.76 6.16
CA THR A 19 8.21 -5.67 5.04
C THR A 19 7.92 -7.12 5.50
N PRO A 20 7.49 -8.02 4.60
CA PRO A 20 7.36 -9.44 4.93
C PRO A 20 8.66 -10.09 5.44
N SER A 21 9.83 -9.55 5.06
CA SER A 21 11.14 -10.07 5.46
C SER A 21 11.46 -9.82 6.94
N ASP A 22 10.81 -8.83 7.56
CA ASP A 22 11.00 -8.50 8.98
C ASP A 22 10.32 -9.52 9.93
N GLY A 23 9.49 -10.41 9.39
CA GLY A 23 8.88 -11.50 10.15
C GLY A 23 7.87 -11.05 11.21
N ILE A 24 7.44 -9.78 11.17
CA ILE A 24 6.46 -9.22 12.10
C ILE A 24 5.05 -9.72 11.73
N PRO A 25 4.31 -10.36 12.66
CA PRO A 25 2.94 -10.78 12.40
C PRO A 25 2.04 -9.59 12.04
N LYS A 26 1.08 -9.79 11.13
CA LYS A 26 0.15 -8.73 10.69
C LYS A 26 -0.55 -8.01 11.84
N ALA A 27 -0.97 -8.75 12.87
CA ALA A 27 -1.63 -8.17 14.03
C ALA A 27 -0.70 -7.23 14.83
N GLU A 28 0.59 -7.55 14.90
CA GLU A 28 1.58 -6.71 15.56
C GLU A 28 1.93 -5.49 14.71
N LYS A 29 2.09 -5.65 13.38
CA LYS A 29 2.23 -4.51 12.44
C LYS A 29 1.10 -3.50 12.63
N SER A 30 -0.15 -3.98 12.56
CA SER A 30 -1.34 -3.14 12.73
C SER A 30 -1.39 -2.46 14.11
N ARG A 31 -0.99 -3.16 15.18
CA ARG A 31 -0.91 -2.57 16.53
C ARG A 31 0.12 -1.45 16.61
N LEU A 32 1.30 -1.64 16.02
CA LEU A 32 2.38 -0.65 16.00
C LEU A 32 1.97 0.58 15.18
N GLU A 33 1.42 0.37 14.00
CA GLU A 33 0.94 1.45 13.12
C GLU A 33 -0.20 2.25 13.77
N GLN A 34 -1.15 1.58 14.40
CA GLN A 34 -2.23 2.24 15.13
C GLN A 34 -1.70 3.09 16.29
N ALA A 35 -0.68 2.61 17.01
CA ALA A 35 -0.06 3.36 18.09
C ALA A 35 0.67 4.61 17.57
N ALA A 36 1.43 4.49 16.48
CA ALA A 36 2.08 5.61 15.81
C ALA A 36 1.06 6.64 15.30
N LEU A 37 -0.04 6.19 14.70
CA LEU A 37 -1.10 7.08 14.23
C LEU A 37 -1.72 7.88 15.38
N ASN A 38 -1.94 7.25 16.54
CA ASN A 38 -2.45 7.94 17.72
C ASN A 38 -1.47 9.00 18.22
N GLU A 39 -0.18 8.69 18.27
CA GLU A 39 0.87 9.68 18.63
C GLU A 39 0.87 10.87 17.66
N MET A 40 0.79 10.62 16.36
CA MET A 40 0.70 11.69 15.35
C MET A 40 -0.54 12.56 15.55
N CYS A 41 -1.68 11.94 15.86
CA CYS A 41 -2.94 12.65 16.12
C CYS A 41 -2.88 13.53 17.37
N ASP A 42 -2.18 13.08 18.41
CA ASP A 42 -1.91 13.86 19.62
C ASP A 42 -1.02 15.08 19.31
N VAL A 43 0.02 14.90 18.49
CA VAL A 43 0.91 16.00 18.04
C VAL A 43 0.15 17.06 17.23
N LEU A 44 -0.85 16.65 16.44
CA LEU A 44 -1.73 17.57 15.70
C LEU A 44 -2.69 18.36 16.60
N GLY A 45 -2.73 18.08 17.91
CA GLY A 45 -3.61 18.73 18.87
C GLY A 45 -5.05 18.20 18.83
N GLY A 46 -5.26 17.03 18.22
CA GLY A 46 -6.58 16.39 18.11
C GLY A 46 -7.58 17.14 17.21
N GLY A 47 -8.87 16.92 17.50
CA GLY A 47 -10.01 17.51 16.81
C GLY A 47 -10.26 16.94 15.41
N MET A 48 -11.10 17.61 14.64
CA MET A 48 -11.68 17.08 13.39
C MET A 48 -10.65 16.58 12.37
N ARG A 49 -9.45 17.17 12.32
CA ARG A 49 -8.40 16.72 11.37
C ARG A 49 -7.74 15.41 11.80
N ALA A 50 -7.47 15.27 13.10
CA ALA A 50 -6.92 14.05 13.65
C ALA A 50 -7.94 12.91 13.55
N GLU A 51 -9.20 13.20 13.84
CA GLU A 51 -10.33 12.27 13.66
C GLU A 51 -10.45 11.82 12.19
N GLU A 52 -10.42 12.75 11.23
CA GLU A 52 -10.48 12.42 9.80
C GLU A 52 -9.30 11.51 9.37
N ILE A 53 -8.08 11.78 9.86
CA ILE A 53 -6.91 10.94 9.55
C ILE A 53 -7.09 9.52 10.10
N GLN A 54 -7.55 9.39 11.35
CA GLN A 54 -7.81 8.08 11.96
C GLN A 54 -8.89 7.30 11.21
N GLU A 55 -9.98 7.97 10.82
CA GLU A 55 -11.07 7.37 10.07
C GLU A 55 -10.61 6.89 8.68
N LEU A 56 -9.86 7.72 7.94
CA LEU A 56 -9.34 7.37 6.62
C LEU A 56 -8.33 6.20 6.67
N TRP A 57 -7.46 6.19 7.68
CA TRP A 57 -6.51 5.09 7.87
C TRP A 57 -7.25 3.79 8.23
N ALA A 58 -8.24 3.85 9.14
CA ALA A 58 -9.06 2.70 9.48
C ALA A 58 -9.91 2.21 8.29
N GLU A 59 -10.39 3.12 7.44
CA GLU A 59 -11.10 2.79 6.21
C GLU A 59 -10.20 1.97 5.26
N TYR A 60 -8.95 2.40 5.08
CA TYR A 60 -7.95 1.68 4.31
C TYR A 60 -7.68 0.29 4.89
N GLU A 61 -7.36 0.20 6.18
CA GLU A 61 -6.96 -1.06 6.81
C GLU A 61 -8.08 -2.11 6.80
N ASN A 62 -9.32 -1.67 6.96
CA ASN A 62 -10.47 -2.56 6.99
C ASN A 62 -11.07 -2.87 5.62
N ASN A 63 -10.55 -2.29 4.52
CA ASN A 63 -11.13 -2.45 3.17
C ASN A 63 -12.63 -2.09 3.11
N SER A 64 -13.05 -1.10 3.89
CA SER A 64 -14.48 -0.88 4.17
C SER A 64 -15.23 -0.09 3.09
N SER A 65 -14.52 0.45 2.10
CA SER A 65 -15.10 1.24 1.01
C SER A 65 -14.54 0.86 -0.36
N VAL A 66 -15.20 1.31 -1.42
CA VAL A 66 -14.70 1.14 -2.81
C VAL A 66 -13.40 1.91 -3.00
N GLU A 67 -13.31 3.10 -2.39
CA GLU A 67 -12.13 3.94 -2.41
C GLU A 67 -10.93 3.28 -1.72
N ALA A 68 -11.11 2.65 -0.56
CA ALA A 68 -10.07 1.91 0.14
C ALA A 68 -9.57 0.71 -0.68
N ASN A 69 -10.51 -0.05 -1.28
CA ASN A 69 -10.16 -1.17 -2.15
C ASN A 69 -9.40 -0.72 -3.40
N LEU A 70 -9.79 0.40 -4.01
CA LEU A 70 -9.08 0.97 -5.15
C LEU A 70 -7.67 1.44 -4.76
N VAL A 71 -7.49 2.11 -3.61
CA VAL A 71 -6.16 2.54 -3.15
C VAL A 71 -5.29 1.34 -2.81
N LYS A 72 -5.81 0.27 -2.18
CA LYS A 72 -5.04 -0.98 -1.95
C LYS A 72 -4.61 -1.66 -3.24
N ASP A 73 -5.41 -1.57 -4.29
CA ASP A 73 -4.99 -2.06 -5.61
C ASP A 73 -3.88 -1.17 -6.18
N PHE A 74 -4.01 0.16 -6.06
CA PHE A 74 -3.01 1.11 -6.55
C PHE A 74 -1.67 1.01 -5.84
N ASP A 75 -1.66 0.78 -4.52
CA ASP A 75 -0.46 0.44 -3.75
C ASP A 75 0.31 -0.74 -4.39
N LYS A 76 -0.38 -1.84 -4.73
CA LYS A 76 0.24 -2.99 -5.41
C LYS A 76 0.62 -2.70 -6.86
N VAL A 77 -0.19 -1.92 -7.58
CA VAL A 77 0.08 -1.55 -8.98
C VAL A 77 1.36 -0.71 -9.07
N GLU A 78 1.51 0.26 -8.17
CA GLU A 78 2.70 1.10 -8.06
C GLU A 78 3.93 0.22 -7.79
N MET A 79 3.84 -0.67 -6.80
CA MET A 79 4.92 -1.59 -6.44
C MET A 79 5.42 -2.44 -7.63
N ILE A 80 4.51 -3.02 -8.44
CA ILE A 80 4.92 -3.83 -9.60
C ILE A 80 5.37 -2.97 -10.80
N LEU A 81 4.89 -1.74 -10.91
CA LEU A 81 5.37 -0.79 -11.92
C LEU A 81 6.83 -0.42 -11.61
N GLN A 82 7.11 -0.05 -10.36
CA GLN A 82 8.46 0.28 -9.91
C GLN A 82 9.42 -0.91 -10.04
N ALA A 83 8.95 -2.13 -9.75
CA ALA A 83 9.72 -3.34 -10.00
C ALA A 83 10.08 -3.49 -11.48
N LEU A 84 9.13 -3.33 -12.40
CA LEU A 84 9.39 -3.38 -13.84
C LEU A 84 10.43 -2.33 -14.27
N GLU A 85 10.33 -1.11 -13.77
CA GLU A 85 11.28 -0.04 -14.07
C GLU A 85 12.70 -0.40 -13.60
N TYR A 86 12.85 -0.97 -12.40
CA TYR A 86 14.15 -1.44 -11.91
C TYR A 86 14.69 -2.63 -12.70
N GLU A 87 13.86 -3.56 -13.17
CA GLU A 87 14.29 -4.61 -14.09
C GLU A 87 14.83 -4.01 -15.39
N MET A 88 14.13 -3.00 -15.93
CA MET A 88 14.49 -2.35 -17.19
C MET A 88 15.76 -1.50 -17.11
N GLU A 89 15.91 -0.69 -16.05
CA GLU A 89 17.02 0.25 -15.94
C GLU A 89 18.29 -0.38 -15.34
N HIS A 90 18.12 -1.40 -14.49
CA HIS A 90 19.22 -1.95 -13.70
C HIS A 90 19.45 -3.46 -13.89
N GLY A 91 18.69 -4.12 -14.77
CA GLY A 91 18.84 -5.54 -15.05
C GLY A 91 18.61 -6.44 -13.83
N LYS A 92 17.77 -5.99 -12.90
CA LYS A 92 17.37 -6.78 -11.72
C LYS A 92 16.39 -7.89 -12.13
N VAL A 93 16.27 -8.89 -11.26
CA VAL A 93 15.24 -9.94 -11.36
C VAL A 93 14.35 -9.78 -10.13
N LEU A 94 13.12 -9.35 -10.34
CA LEU A 94 12.19 -8.94 -9.29
C LEU A 94 10.86 -9.70 -9.38
N ASP A 95 10.92 -10.97 -9.82
CA ASP A 95 9.76 -11.87 -9.98
C ASP A 95 8.89 -11.96 -8.72
N GLU A 96 9.52 -11.89 -7.54
CA GLU A 96 8.82 -11.99 -6.26
C GLU A 96 7.73 -10.92 -6.08
N PHE A 97 7.94 -9.71 -6.60
CA PHE A 97 6.96 -8.62 -6.52
C PHE A 97 5.72 -8.91 -7.37
N PHE A 98 5.90 -9.50 -8.55
CA PHE A 98 4.78 -9.90 -9.43
C PHE A 98 4.05 -11.13 -8.89
N LEU A 99 4.79 -12.13 -8.39
CA LEU A 99 4.21 -13.34 -7.80
C LEU A 99 3.43 -13.01 -6.52
N SER A 100 3.93 -12.08 -5.71
CA SER A 100 3.27 -11.69 -4.46
C SER A 100 1.94 -10.96 -4.66
N THR A 101 1.69 -10.37 -5.84
CA THR A 101 0.47 -9.62 -6.15
C THR A 101 -0.55 -10.40 -6.99
N ALA A 102 -0.16 -11.55 -7.55
CA ALA A 102 -1.02 -12.40 -8.36
C ALA A 102 -2.32 -12.78 -7.62
N GLY A 103 -3.47 -12.48 -8.23
CA GLY A 103 -4.79 -12.76 -7.66
C GLY A 103 -5.21 -11.89 -6.47
N LYS A 104 -4.44 -10.85 -6.12
CA LYS A 104 -4.74 -9.95 -4.98
C LYS A 104 -5.41 -8.64 -5.37
N PHE A 105 -5.57 -8.35 -6.66
CA PHE A 105 -6.27 -7.17 -7.16
C PHE A 105 -7.80 -7.35 -7.06
N GLN A 106 -8.48 -6.39 -6.45
CA GLN A 106 -9.89 -6.51 -6.08
C GLN A 106 -10.81 -5.86 -7.13
N THR A 107 -10.45 -4.64 -7.55
CA THR A 107 -11.23 -3.81 -8.46
C THR A 107 -10.93 -4.13 -9.92
N GLU A 108 -11.89 -3.86 -10.81
CA GLU A 108 -11.68 -4.04 -12.26
C GLU A 108 -10.60 -3.09 -12.80
N ILE A 109 -10.47 -1.89 -12.23
CA ILE A 109 -9.42 -0.93 -12.59
C ILE A 109 -8.05 -1.48 -12.20
N GLY A 110 -7.89 -1.93 -10.95
CA GLY A 110 -6.64 -2.52 -10.46
C GLY A 110 -6.21 -3.74 -11.29
N LYS A 111 -7.14 -4.65 -11.58
CA LYS A 111 -6.90 -5.82 -12.45
C LYS A 111 -6.44 -5.41 -13.85
N SER A 112 -7.11 -4.42 -14.45
CA SER A 112 -6.78 -3.93 -15.80
C SER A 112 -5.37 -3.33 -15.85
N TRP A 113 -5.00 -2.50 -14.86
CA TRP A 113 -3.69 -1.87 -14.81
C TRP A 113 -2.57 -2.87 -14.52
N ALA A 114 -2.80 -3.81 -13.61
CA ALA A 114 -1.87 -4.89 -13.35
C ALA A 114 -1.63 -5.76 -14.59
N ALA A 115 -2.70 -6.10 -15.33
CA ALA A 115 -2.60 -6.87 -16.57
C ALA A 115 -1.77 -6.13 -17.64
N GLU A 116 -1.94 -4.81 -17.77
CA GLU A 116 -1.15 -4.00 -18.69
C GLU A 116 0.34 -3.99 -18.32
N ILE A 117 0.69 -3.83 -17.04
CA ILE A 117 2.08 -3.86 -16.58
C ILE A 117 2.71 -5.24 -16.84
N ILE A 118 1.99 -6.33 -16.52
CA ILE A 118 2.45 -7.70 -16.76
C ILE A 118 2.64 -7.98 -18.27
N SER A 119 1.75 -7.45 -19.12
CA SER A 119 1.86 -7.56 -20.58
C SER A 119 3.13 -6.88 -21.10
N ARG A 120 3.44 -5.68 -20.60
CA ARG A 120 4.67 -4.94 -20.95
C ARG A 120 5.92 -5.67 -20.51
N ARG A 121 5.92 -6.26 -19.31
CA ARG A 121 7.01 -7.08 -18.79
C ARG A 121 7.25 -8.29 -19.67
N THR A 122 6.20 -9.05 -19.96
CA THR A 122 6.27 -10.30 -20.75
C THR A 122 6.72 -10.07 -22.18
N SER A 123 6.29 -8.97 -22.81
CA SER A 123 6.68 -8.63 -24.19
C SER A 123 8.17 -8.27 -24.34
N ARG A 124 8.91 -8.15 -23.22
CA ARG A 124 10.31 -7.73 -23.16
C ARG A 124 11.25 -8.83 -22.64
N LEU A 125 10.70 -9.93 -22.11
CA LEU A 125 11.42 -11.17 -21.79
C LEU A 125 11.61 -12.00 -23.06
#